data_AF-A0A496R4T3-F1
#
_entry.id   AF-A0A496R4T3-F1
#
_cell.length_a   1.000
_cell.length_b   1.000
_cell.length_c   1.000
_cell.angle_alpha   90.00
_cell.angle_beta   90.00
_cell.angle_gamma   90.00
#
_symmetry.space_group_name_H-M   'P 1'
#
loop_
_entity.id
_entity.type
_entity.pdbx_description
1 polymer ?
#
loop_
_entity_poly.entity_id
_entity_poly.type
_entity_poly.pdbx_seq_one_letter_code
_entity_poly.pdbx_strand_id
1 'polypeptide(L)'
;MKISTISILSALLLLSMPLTAQENEQTIEELYLQSAIKTQIIKAEAASPDRDMKMIALSDISQMVEDGTAADNPEIVALLGNLGGEGTTNVVREQGHVLNDFPDVRREAARILGELGTEEAARELNSMLLTDPEPMVMSEAILAISNIEVEDKRARNRSMAAAIYRQTAINKDNNFAYTFLQSVENVSNREGGISDPMVFEEIAKIADARQGYNRVVRERAFKLLRDLQGM
;
A
#
# COMPACT_ATOMS: atom_id res chain seq x y z
N MET A 1 -5.60 -92.53 -0.45
CA MET A 1 -6.55 -92.18 -1.53
C MET A 1 -7.48 -91.07 -1.00
N LYS A 2 -7.57 -89.97 -1.75
CA LYS A 2 -8.49 -88.80 -1.64
C LYS A 2 -8.17 -87.65 -0.66
N ILE A 3 -8.47 -86.47 -1.22
CA ILE A 3 -8.12 -85.07 -0.94
C ILE A 3 -9.34 -84.33 -0.37
N SER A 4 -9.14 -83.28 0.46
CA SER A 4 -10.01 -82.10 0.62
C SER A 4 -9.34 -81.13 1.63
N THR A 5 -8.71 -79.99 1.26
CA THR A 5 -9.17 -78.62 0.89
C THR A 5 -9.75 -77.73 2.01
N ILE A 6 -9.16 -76.52 2.15
CA ILE A 6 -9.74 -75.22 2.63
C ILE A 6 -9.80 -75.06 4.18
N SER A 7 -9.38 -73.97 4.87
CA SER A 7 -8.91 -72.62 4.52
C SER A 7 -8.37 -71.85 5.76
N ILE A 8 -7.54 -70.82 5.49
CA ILE A 8 -7.43 -69.47 6.13
C ILE A 8 -6.97 -69.38 7.61
N LEU A 9 -5.86 -68.64 7.85
CA LEU A 9 -5.78 -67.38 8.65
C LEU A 9 -4.29 -67.05 8.93
N SER A 10 -3.66 -66.20 8.11
CA SER A 10 -3.38 -64.78 8.37
C SER A 10 -2.45 -64.48 9.55
N ALA A 11 -1.22 -64.06 9.25
CA ALA A 11 -0.47 -63.06 10.04
C ALA A 11 0.62 -62.45 9.16
N LEU A 12 0.23 -61.49 8.31
CA LEU A 12 1.18 -60.57 7.69
C LEU A 12 1.58 -59.55 8.76
N LEU A 13 2.80 -59.70 9.31
CA LEU A 13 3.38 -58.70 10.20
C LEU A 13 3.80 -57.49 9.35
N LEU A 14 2.89 -56.54 9.16
CA LEU A 14 3.23 -55.21 8.67
C LEU A 14 3.94 -54.46 9.80
N LEU A 15 5.27 -54.33 9.70
CA LEU A 15 6.02 -53.35 10.47
C LEU A 15 5.50 -51.95 10.12
N SER A 16 4.70 -51.38 11.02
CA SER A 16 4.36 -49.97 11.01
C SER A 16 5.59 -49.18 11.50
N MET A 17 6.38 -48.65 10.57
CA MET A 17 7.29 -47.57 10.90
C MET A 17 6.46 -46.31 11.16
N PRO A 18 6.57 -45.65 12.33
CA PRO A 18 6.08 -44.29 12.45
C PRO A 18 6.96 -43.42 11.57
N LEU A 19 6.40 -42.97 10.44
CA LEU A 19 6.94 -41.85 9.67
C LEU A 19 6.74 -40.61 10.53
N THR A 20 7.71 -40.34 11.42
CA THR A 20 7.77 -39.06 12.12
C THR A 20 8.04 -38.01 11.05
N ALA A 21 6.99 -37.27 10.66
CA ALA A 21 7.17 -35.97 10.04
C ALA A 21 8.00 -35.14 11.01
N GLN A 22 9.27 -34.97 10.68
CA GLN A 22 10.17 -34.09 11.40
C GLN A 22 9.69 -32.67 11.11
N GLU A 23 8.78 -32.15 11.92
CA GLU A 23 8.51 -30.72 11.96
C GLU A 23 9.84 -30.05 12.31
N ASN A 24 10.41 -29.35 11.32
CA ASN A 24 11.63 -28.60 11.46
C ASN A 24 11.29 -27.34 12.28
N GLU A 25 11.17 -27.49 13.60
CA GLU A 25 10.96 -26.38 14.52
C GLU A 25 12.17 -25.45 14.45
N GLN A 26 12.03 -24.36 13.69
CA GLN A 26 13.06 -23.33 13.63
C GLN A 26 13.16 -22.63 14.98
N THR A 27 14.38 -22.37 15.41
CA THR A 27 14.59 -21.61 16.64
C THR A 27 14.27 -20.13 16.43
N ILE A 28 13.93 -19.42 17.52
CA ILE A 28 13.67 -17.98 17.49
C ILE A 28 14.89 -17.22 16.93
N GLU A 29 16.11 -17.65 17.27
CA GLU A 29 17.35 -17.05 16.76
C GLU A 29 17.52 -17.25 15.25
N GLU A 30 17.21 -18.43 14.72
CA GLU A 30 17.24 -18.70 13.28
C GLU A 30 16.21 -17.84 12.53
N LEU A 31 15.01 -17.67 13.08
CA LEU A 31 13.98 -16.80 12.49
C LEU A 31 14.44 -15.34 12.44
N TYR A 32 15.06 -14.83 13.52
CA TYR A 32 15.62 -13.48 13.54
C TYR A 32 16.76 -13.31 12.53
N LEU A 33 17.68 -14.28 12.42
CA LEU A 33 18.78 -14.23 11.46
C LEU A 33 18.27 -14.27 10.02
N GLN A 34 17.29 -15.13 9.72
CA GLN A 34 16.67 -15.20 8.40
C GLN A 34 15.95 -13.91 8.04
N SER A 35 15.20 -13.33 8.98
CA SER A 35 14.55 -12.02 8.80
C SER A 35 15.59 -10.92 8.50
N ALA A 36 16.67 -10.86 9.28
CA ALA A 36 17.74 -9.88 9.07
C ALA A 36 18.42 -10.02 7.70
N ILE A 37 18.73 -11.25 7.28
CA ILE A 37 19.31 -11.52 5.95
C ILE A 37 18.33 -11.10 4.85
N LYS A 38 17.05 -11.44 4.97
CA LYS A 38 16.00 -11.05 4.02
C LYS A 38 15.94 -9.52 3.88
N THR A 39 15.95 -8.77 4.99
CA THR A 39 15.97 -7.30 4.94
C THR A 39 17.23 -6.76 4.24
N GLN A 40 18.40 -7.37 4.43
CA GLN A 40 19.61 -6.93 3.71
C GLN A 40 19.54 -7.19 2.21
N ILE A 41 18.93 -8.31 1.78
CA ILE A 41 18.70 -8.61 0.36
C ILE A 41 17.77 -7.56 -0.24
N ILE A 42 16.60 -7.33 0.38
CA ILE A 42 15.62 -6.32 -0.04
C ILE A 42 16.27 -4.94 -0.16
N LYS A 43 17.14 -4.58 0.78
CA LYS A 43 17.86 -3.32 0.74
C LYS A 43 18.78 -3.20 -0.47
N ALA A 44 19.52 -4.27 -0.80
CA ALA A 44 20.38 -4.30 -1.98
C ALA A 44 19.55 -4.20 -3.27
N GLU A 45 18.40 -4.88 -3.32
CA GLU A 45 17.47 -4.83 -4.45
C GLU A 45 16.85 -3.44 -4.63
N ALA A 46 16.36 -2.83 -3.55
CA ALA A 46 15.81 -1.48 -3.55
C ALA A 46 16.85 -0.42 -3.96
N ALA A 47 18.11 -0.59 -3.56
CA ALA A 47 19.21 0.31 -3.91
C ALA A 47 19.68 0.19 -5.38
N SER A 48 19.27 -0.87 -6.08
CA SER A 48 19.60 -1.06 -7.49
C SER A 48 19.05 0.09 -8.35
N PRO A 49 19.77 0.56 -9.40
CA PRO A 49 19.19 1.47 -10.38
C PRO A 49 18.16 0.79 -11.29
N ASP A 50 18.13 -0.55 -11.32
CA ASP A 50 17.22 -1.33 -12.14
C ASP A 50 15.80 -1.34 -11.55
N ARG A 51 14.82 -0.95 -12.36
CA ARG A 51 13.41 -0.87 -11.96
C ARG A 51 12.85 -2.23 -11.55
N ASP A 52 13.19 -3.30 -12.26
CA ASP A 52 12.62 -4.63 -11.99
C ASP A 52 13.14 -5.17 -10.65
N MET A 53 14.39 -4.87 -10.31
CA MET A 53 14.95 -5.18 -8.99
C MET A 53 14.22 -4.44 -7.85
N LYS A 54 13.80 -3.19 -8.07
CA LYS A 54 12.96 -2.46 -7.10
C LYS A 54 11.57 -3.09 -6.95
N MET A 55 11.00 -3.58 -8.05
CA MET A 55 9.72 -4.30 -8.00
C MET A 55 9.84 -5.64 -7.27
N ILE A 56 10.97 -6.33 -7.38
CA ILE A 56 11.26 -7.53 -6.56
C ILE A 56 11.32 -7.15 -5.08
N ALA A 57 12.06 -6.09 -4.73
CA ALA A 57 12.14 -5.61 -3.35
C ALA A 57 10.74 -5.29 -2.78
N LEU A 58 9.89 -4.61 -3.56
CA LEU A 58 8.51 -4.30 -3.18
C LEU A 58 7.65 -5.56 -3.01
N SER A 59 7.79 -6.55 -3.90
CA SER A 59 7.09 -7.84 -3.78
C SER A 59 7.50 -8.56 -2.49
N ASP A 60 8.79 -8.57 -2.17
CA ASP A 60 9.33 -9.22 -0.97
C ASP A 60 8.88 -8.51 0.31
N ILE A 61 8.83 -7.17 0.28
CA ILE A 61 8.26 -6.36 1.37
C ILE A 61 6.76 -6.66 1.52
N SER A 62 6.00 -6.70 0.43
CA SER A 62 4.56 -7.01 0.46
C SER A 62 4.32 -8.36 1.13
N GLN A 63 5.12 -9.39 0.79
CA GLN A 63 5.05 -10.69 1.46
C GLN A 63 5.38 -10.58 2.96
N MET A 64 6.37 -9.76 3.34
CA MET A 64 6.67 -9.55 4.76
C MET A 64 5.53 -8.86 5.51
N VAL A 65 4.78 -7.96 4.86
CA VAL A 65 3.58 -7.33 5.44
C VAL A 65 2.47 -8.36 5.64
N GLU A 66 2.20 -9.18 4.62
CA GLU A 66 1.20 -10.26 4.67
C GLU A 66 1.52 -11.29 5.77
N ASP A 67 2.80 -11.63 5.92
CA ASP A 67 3.28 -12.58 6.95
C ASP A 67 3.35 -11.93 8.35
N GLY A 68 3.09 -10.63 8.47
CA GLY A 68 3.17 -9.87 9.73
C GLY A 68 4.59 -9.62 10.24
N THR A 69 5.61 -9.87 9.41
CA THR A 69 7.03 -9.73 9.78
C THR A 69 7.60 -8.34 9.50
N ALA A 70 6.86 -7.47 8.81
CA ALA A 70 7.28 -6.11 8.48
C ALA A 70 6.78 -5.03 9.44
N ALA A 71 5.69 -5.25 10.18
CA ALA A 71 4.95 -4.18 10.87
C ALA A 71 5.80 -3.38 11.87
N ASP A 72 6.68 -4.05 12.62
CA ASP A 72 7.55 -3.44 13.63
C ASP A 72 8.96 -3.11 13.10
N ASN A 73 9.19 -3.21 11.79
CA ASN A 73 10.50 -2.99 11.20
C ASN A 73 10.63 -1.56 10.62
N PRO A 74 11.27 -0.62 11.33
CA PRO A 74 11.43 0.76 10.84
C PRO A 74 12.28 0.85 9.58
N GLU A 75 13.15 -0.14 9.30
CA GLU A 75 13.92 -0.18 8.05
C GLU A 75 13.01 -0.43 6.84
N ILE A 76 11.94 -1.22 7.01
CA ILE A 76 10.97 -1.47 5.92
C ILE A 76 10.19 -0.21 5.58
N VAL A 77 9.69 0.53 6.58
CA VAL A 77 9.01 1.80 6.33
C VAL A 77 9.95 2.80 5.65
N ALA A 78 11.20 2.89 6.11
CA ALA A 78 12.19 3.77 5.48
C ALA A 78 12.52 3.36 4.04
N LEU A 79 12.61 2.06 3.73
CA LEU A 79 12.79 1.56 2.37
C LEU A 79 11.61 1.93 1.48
N LEU A 80 10.38 1.75 1.97
CA LEU A 80 9.17 2.12 1.24
C LEU A 80 9.07 3.64 1.03
N GLY A 81 9.38 4.46 2.03
CA GLY A 81 9.44 5.92 1.87
C GLY A 81 10.49 6.34 0.83
N ASN A 82 11.65 5.68 0.82
CA ASN A 82 12.67 5.94 -0.18
C ASN A 82 12.22 5.58 -1.61
N LEU A 83 11.62 4.40 -1.78
CA LEU A 83 11.06 3.93 -3.05
C LEU A 83 9.88 4.81 -3.51
N GLY A 84 9.02 5.23 -2.57
CA GLY A 84 7.91 6.16 -2.79
C GLY A 84 8.35 7.58 -3.14
N GLY A 85 9.60 7.93 -2.88
CA GLY A 85 10.20 9.22 -3.21
C GLY A 85 11.04 9.25 -4.49
N GLU A 86 11.19 8.14 -5.22
CA GLU A 86 12.14 8.07 -6.34
C GLU A 86 11.77 8.97 -7.51
N GLY A 87 12.74 9.75 -7.97
CA GLY A 87 12.55 10.72 -9.05
C GLY A 87 11.79 11.98 -8.61
N THR A 88 11.29 12.03 -7.37
CA THR A 88 10.59 13.20 -6.80
C THR A 88 11.40 13.83 -5.66
N THR A 89 11.36 13.25 -4.46
CA THR A 89 12.15 13.69 -3.29
C THR A 89 13.57 13.10 -3.30
N ASN A 90 13.73 11.91 -3.88
CA ASN A 90 14.99 11.19 -4.04
C ASN A 90 15.39 11.15 -5.53
N VAL A 91 16.02 12.22 -6.02
CA VAL A 91 16.32 12.37 -7.45
C VAL A 91 17.75 11.93 -7.76
N VAL A 92 17.91 10.93 -8.62
CA VAL A 92 19.18 10.56 -9.25
C VAL A 92 19.24 11.18 -10.63
N ARG A 93 20.27 12.00 -10.89
CA ARG A 93 20.43 12.71 -12.16
C ARG A 93 21.72 12.32 -12.85
N GLU A 94 21.64 12.17 -14.17
CA GLU A 94 22.80 12.08 -15.05
C GLU A 94 22.56 12.91 -16.31
N GLN A 95 23.52 13.75 -16.67
CA GLN A 95 23.46 14.61 -17.87
C GLN A 95 22.16 15.44 -18.00
N GLY A 96 21.54 15.81 -16.87
CA GLY A 96 20.31 16.59 -16.82
C GLY A 96 19.02 15.76 -16.82
N HIS A 97 19.09 14.45 -17.04
CA HIS A 97 17.95 13.54 -17.01
C HIS A 97 17.78 12.94 -15.61
N VAL A 98 16.54 12.77 -15.17
CA VAL A 98 16.21 11.98 -13.97
C VAL A 98 16.21 10.51 -14.37
N LEU A 99 17.06 9.70 -13.73
CA LEU A 99 17.25 8.30 -14.09
C LEU A 99 16.31 7.34 -13.34
N ASN A 100 15.82 7.75 -12.17
CA ASN A 100 15.00 6.93 -11.28
C ASN A 100 13.55 7.43 -11.20
N ASP A 101 13.01 7.96 -12.29
CA ASP A 101 11.58 8.31 -12.33
C ASP A 101 10.75 7.08 -12.70
N PHE A 102 10.29 6.37 -11.67
CA PHE A 102 9.49 5.15 -11.80
C PHE A 102 8.15 5.31 -11.06
N PRO A 103 7.13 5.92 -11.71
CA PRO A 103 5.82 6.15 -11.09
C PRO A 103 5.15 4.86 -10.57
N ASP A 104 5.37 3.74 -11.24
CA ASP A 104 4.79 2.45 -10.85
C ASP A 104 5.44 1.88 -9.58
N VAL A 105 6.76 2.06 -9.39
CA VAL A 105 7.48 1.72 -8.15
C VAL A 105 6.95 2.58 -7.01
N ARG A 106 6.79 3.89 -7.23
CA ARG A 106 6.24 4.80 -6.22
C ARG A 106 4.80 4.42 -5.85
N ARG A 107 3.96 4.14 -6.84
CA ARG A 107 2.58 3.70 -6.60
C ARG A 107 2.54 2.43 -5.75
N GLU A 108 3.36 1.45 -6.08
CA GLU A 108 3.39 0.19 -5.32
C GLU A 108 3.89 0.40 -3.89
N ALA A 109 4.89 1.26 -3.69
CA ALA A 109 5.33 1.66 -2.35
C ALA A 109 4.18 2.31 -1.54
N ALA A 110 3.38 3.21 -2.15
CA ALA A 110 2.22 3.80 -1.49
C ALA A 110 1.18 2.75 -1.07
N ARG A 111 0.92 1.74 -1.91
CA ARG A 111 -0.01 0.65 -1.58
C ARG A 111 0.46 -0.08 -0.33
N ILE A 112 1.73 -0.51 -0.31
CA ILE A 112 2.32 -1.27 0.80
C ILE A 112 2.38 -0.43 2.09
N LEU A 113 2.70 0.86 1.99
CA LEU A 113 2.60 1.79 3.13
C LEU A 113 1.18 1.84 3.70
N GLY A 114 0.16 1.82 2.82
CA GLY A 114 -1.25 1.71 3.21
C GLY A 114 -1.55 0.45 4.02
N GLU A 115 -0.99 -0.69 3.60
CA GLU A 115 -1.20 -2.00 4.22
C GLU A 115 -0.48 -2.14 5.56
N LEU A 116 0.69 -1.51 5.71
CA LEU A 116 1.36 -1.41 7.01
C LEU A 116 0.51 -0.68 8.05
N GLY A 117 -0.19 0.36 7.64
CA GLY A 117 -1.15 1.06 8.50
C GLY A 117 -0.54 1.76 9.72
N THR A 118 0.77 1.98 9.74
CA THR A 118 1.48 2.64 10.85
C THR A 118 1.47 4.17 10.70
N GLU A 119 1.76 4.88 11.79
CA GLU A 119 1.87 6.34 11.75
C GLU A 119 3.07 6.81 10.92
N GLU A 120 4.17 6.05 10.96
CA GLU A 120 5.33 6.25 10.11
C GLU A 120 4.92 6.15 8.64
N ALA A 121 4.12 5.14 8.28
CA ALA A 121 3.64 4.97 6.91
C ALA A 121 2.69 6.11 6.50
N ALA A 122 1.81 6.57 7.39
CA ALA A 122 0.97 7.74 7.14
C ALA A 122 1.78 9.02 6.89
N ARG A 123 2.93 9.21 7.56
CA ARG A 123 3.84 10.34 7.31
C ARG A 123 4.48 10.27 5.93
N GLU A 124 4.93 9.10 5.49
CA GLU A 124 5.46 8.92 4.14
C GLU A 124 4.38 9.17 3.08
N LEU A 125 3.17 8.64 3.26
CA LEU A 125 2.04 8.89 2.37
C LEU A 125 1.66 10.37 2.29
N ASN A 126 1.70 11.09 3.41
CA ASN A 126 1.52 12.55 3.42
C ASN A 126 2.60 13.25 2.59
N SER A 127 3.86 12.83 2.69
CA SER A 127 4.95 13.37 1.89
C SER A 127 4.67 13.16 0.39
N MET A 128 4.32 11.94 0.00
CA MET A 128 3.97 11.61 -1.39
C MET A 128 2.80 12.46 -1.91
N LEU A 129 1.74 12.65 -1.12
CA LEU A 129 0.62 13.52 -1.48
C LEU A 129 1.01 14.99 -1.65
N LEU A 130 2.15 15.43 -1.13
CA LEU A 130 2.64 16.81 -1.27
C LEU A 130 3.65 16.97 -2.41
N THR A 131 4.36 15.91 -2.79
CA THR A 131 5.51 15.98 -3.70
C THR A 131 5.31 15.26 -5.02
N ASP A 132 4.43 14.26 -5.10
CA ASP A 132 4.30 13.45 -6.31
C ASP A 132 3.52 14.19 -7.41
N PRO A 133 4.04 14.26 -8.65
CA PRO A 133 3.34 14.88 -9.76
C PRO A 133 2.32 13.95 -10.44
N GLU A 134 2.44 12.63 -10.26
CA GLU A 134 1.70 11.65 -11.05
C GLU A 134 0.33 11.33 -10.44
N PRO A 135 -0.78 11.59 -11.16
CA PRO A 135 -2.13 11.36 -10.64
C PRO A 135 -2.39 9.92 -10.21
N MET A 136 -1.75 8.94 -10.87
CA MET A 136 -1.88 7.53 -10.50
C MET A 136 -1.20 7.21 -9.15
N VAL A 137 -0.07 7.85 -8.84
CA VAL A 137 0.62 7.68 -7.55
C VAL A 137 -0.17 8.39 -6.46
N MET A 138 -0.61 9.63 -6.71
CA MET A 138 -1.46 10.36 -5.76
C MET A 138 -2.78 9.64 -5.48
N SER A 139 -3.37 8.97 -6.47
CA SER A 139 -4.59 8.16 -6.29
C SER A 139 -4.37 6.99 -5.33
N GLU A 140 -3.25 6.30 -5.45
CA GLU A 140 -2.92 5.20 -4.52
C GLU A 140 -2.61 5.75 -3.13
N ALA A 141 -1.77 6.78 -3.04
CA ALA A 141 -1.37 7.38 -1.77
C ALA A 141 -2.57 7.96 -1.00
N ILE A 142 -3.52 8.60 -1.68
CA ILE A 142 -4.71 9.16 -1.03
C ILE A 142 -5.64 8.07 -0.53
N LEU A 143 -5.81 6.99 -1.31
CA LEU A 143 -6.63 5.85 -0.91
C LEU A 143 -6.00 5.14 0.30
N ALA A 144 -4.69 4.87 0.23
CA ALA A 144 -3.91 4.28 1.30
C ALA A 144 -4.06 5.08 2.61
N ILE A 145 -3.70 6.37 2.62
CA ILE A 145 -3.76 7.17 3.85
C ILE A 145 -5.18 7.38 4.36
N SER A 146 -6.19 7.36 3.48
CA SER A 146 -7.59 7.43 3.89
C SER A 146 -8.01 6.22 4.71
N ASN A 147 -7.35 5.07 4.55
CA ASN A 147 -7.63 3.81 5.25
C ASN A 147 -6.83 3.66 6.56
N ILE A 148 -5.84 4.52 6.82
CA ILE A 148 -5.04 4.52 8.05
C ILE A 148 -5.70 5.38 9.13
N GLU A 149 -5.70 4.88 10.37
CA GLU A 149 -5.99 5.69 11.56
C GLU A 149 -4.76 6.52 11.91
N VAL A 150 -4.92 7.85 11.95
CA VAL A 150 -3.82 8.78 12.20
C VAL A 150 -4.10 9.66 13.41
N GLU A 151 -3.05 10.01 14.14
CA GLU A 151 -3.08 10.93 15.27
C GLU A 151 -3.44 12.35 14.79
N ASP A 152 -2.75 12.83 13.75
CA ASP A 152 -3.01 14.14 13.15
C ASP A 152 -3.95 14.06 11.95
N LYS A 153 -5.24 13.85 12.25
CA LYS A 153 -6.33 13.88 11.25
C LYS A 153 -6.37 15.18 10.45
N ARG A 154 -5.99 16.31 11.05
CA ARG A 154 -5.98 17.61 10.35
C ARG A 154 -4.86 17.69 9.34
N ALA A 155 -3.66 17.19 9.66
CA ALA A 155 -2.56 17.12 8.69
C ALA A 155 -2.94 16.23 7.51
N ARG A 156 -3.49 15.04 7.75
CA ARG A 156 -3.99 14.16 6.69
C ARG A 156 -5.06 14.83 5.83
N ASN A 157 -6.10 15.40 6.42
CA ASN A 157 -7.17 16.02 5.64
C ASN A 157 -6.65 17.21 4.79
N ARG A 158 -5.69 17.97 5.31
CA ARG A 158 -5.04 19.05 4.56
C ARG A 158 -4.11 18.57 3.46
N SER A 159 -3.36 17.48 3.64
CA SER A 159 -2.53 16.91 2.57
C SER A 159 -3.40 16.38 1.43
N MET A 160 -4.52 15.71 1.75
CA MET A 160 -5.53 15.27 0.78
C MET A 160 -6.07 16.44 -0.05
N ALA A 161 -6.50 17.52 0.62
CA ALA A 161 -7.01 18.72 -0.05
C ALA A 161 -5.93 19.44 -0.88
N ALA A 162 -4.70 19.53 -0.35
CA ALA A 162 -3.58 20.13 -1.06
C ALA A 162 -3.21 19.33 -2.33
N ALA A 163 -3.26 17.99 -2.27
CA ALA A 163 -2.98 17.13 -3.42
C ALA A 163 -3.94 17.40 -4.58
N ILE A 164 -5.26 17.40 -4.32
CA ILE A 164 -6.25 17.67 -5.36
C ILE A 164 -6.18 19.12 -5.87
N TYR A 165 -5.94 20.09 -4.99
CA TYR A 165 -5.75 21.49 -5.39
C TYR A 165 -4.60 21.65 -6.40
N ARG A 166 -3.41 21.12 -6.05
CA ARG A 166 -2.22 21.23 -6.92
C ARG A 166 -2.42 20.50 -8.23
N GLN A 167 -2.99 19.31 -8.19
CA GLN A 167 -3.27 18.52 -9.37
C GLN A 167 -4.18 19.28 -10.34
N THR A 168 -5.28 19.83 -9.81
CA THR A 168 -6.27 20.61 -10.59
C THR A 168 -5.64 21.81 -11.28
N ALA A 169 -4.68 22.45 -10.62
CA ALA A 169 -3.96 23.61 -11.15
C ALA A 169 -3.00 23.25 -12.29
N ILE A 170 -2.44 22.03 -12.30
CA ILE A 170 -1.48 21.57 -13.32
C ILE A 170 -2.22 20.94 -14.50
N ASN A 171 -2.97 19.86 -14.26
CA ASN A 171 -3.68 19.11 -15.29
C ASN A 171 -4.78 18.29 -14.64
N LYS A 172 -6.06 18.54 -14.93
CA LYS A 172 -7.16 17.86 -14.25
C LYS A 172 -7.22 16.37 -14.58
N ASP A 173 -7.27 15.54 -13.55
CA ASP A 173 -7.48 14.10 -13.69
C ASP A 173 -8.79 13.67 -13.03
N ASN A 174 -9.68 13.06 -13.83
CA ASN A 174 -10.99 12.63 -13.36
C ASN A 174 -10.91 11.39 -12.45
N ASN A 175 -9.92 10.52 -12.65
CA ASN A 175 -9.75 9.33 -11.83
C ASN A 175 -9.24 9.73 -10.45
N PHE A 176 -8.24 10.63 -10.38
CA PHE A 176 -7.75 11.14 -9.11
C PHE A 176 -8.81 11.93 -8.36
N ALA A 177 -9.58 12.79 -9.03
CA ALA A 177 -10.71 13.47 -8.39
C ALA A 177 -11.76 12.49 -7.88
N TYR A 178 -12.08 11.43 -8.64
CA TYR A 178 -12.98 10.38 -8.16
C TYR A 178 -12.43 9.68 -6.91
N THR A 179 -11.14 9.33 -6.91
CA THR A 179 -10.47 8.67 -5.78
C THR A 179 -10.39 9.59 -4.56
N PHE A 180 -10.15 10.88 -4.74
CA PHE A 180 -10.22 11.88 -3.66
C PHE A 180 -11.62 11.88 -3.01
N LEU A 181 -12.69 11.93 -3.80
CA LEU A 181 -14.07 11.89 -3.28
C LEU A 181 -14.36 10.58 -2.53
N GLN A 182 -13.94 9.45 -3.08
CA GLN A 182 -14.06 8.14 -2.41
C GLN A 182 -13.29 8.11 -1.08
N SER A 183 -12.08 8.66 -1.06
CA SER A 183 -11.21 8.70 0.13
C SER A 183 -11.81 9.57 1.23
N VAL A 184 -12.40 10.71 0.86
CA VAL A 184 -13.13 11.56 1.81
C VAL A 184 -14.35 10.83 2.39
N GLU A 185 -15.10 10.11 1.56
CA GLU A 185 -16.23 9.31 2.02
C GLU A 185 -15.79 8.20 2.99
N ASN A 186 -14.69 7.49 2.68
CA ASN A 186 -14.12 6.48 3.57
C ASN A 186 -13.75 7.06 4.94
N VAL A 187 -13.04 8.19 4.95
CA VAL A 187 -12.66 8.88 6.20
C VAL A 187 -13.90 9.31 6.97
N SER A 188 -14.87 9.95 6.30
CA SER A 188 -16.09 10.42 6.94
C SER A 188 -16.88 9.27 7.58
N ASN A 189 -17.03 8.15 6.87
CA ASN A 189 -17.75 6.98 7.37
C ASN A 189 -17.05 6.34 8.56
N ARG A 190 -15.72 6.22 8.53
CA ARG A 190 -14.96 5.61 9.63
C ARG A 190 -14.90 6.51 10.86
N GLU A 191 -14.77 7.82 10.67
CA GLU A 191 -14.51 8.77 11.76
C GLU A 191 -15.76 9.52 12.23
N GLY A 192 -16.93 9.22 11.68
CA GLY A 192 -18.20 9.87 12.02
C GLY A 192 -18.31 11.30 11.50
N GLY A 193 -17.57 11.64 10.44
CA GLY A 193 -17.62 12.93 9.77
C GLY A 193 -16.24 13.45 9.36
N ILE A 194 -16.25 14.47 8.49
CA ILE A 194 -15.07 15.27 8.15
C ILE A 194 -15.46 16.75 8.15
N SER A 195 -14.71 17.58 8.87
CA SER A 195 -15.04 19.00 9.10
C SER A 195 -13.99 19.97 8.56
N ASP A 196 -12.99 19.47 7.82
CA ASP A 196 -11.90 20.31 7.30
C ASP A 196 -12.41 21.24 6.17
N PRO A 197 -12.36 22.58 6.34
CA PRO A 197 -12.88 23.51 5.33
C PRO A 197 -12.21 23.40 3.97
N MET A 198 -10.91 23.04 3.92
CA MET A 198 -10.20 22.88 2.65
C MET A 198 -10.75 21.68 1.88
N VAL A 199 -11.10 20.59 2.57
CA VAL A 199 -11.74 19.43 1.93
C VAL A 199 -13.08 19.83 1.31
N PHE A 200 -13.92 20.56 2.04
CA PHE A 200 -15.20 21.04 1.50
C PHE A 200 -15.04 21.96 0.29
N GLU A 201 -14.06 22.87 0.34
CA GLU A 201 -13.76 23.77 -0.76
C GLU A 201 -13.40 22.99 -2.03
N GLU A 202 -12.54 21.98 -1.91
CA GLU A 202 -12.13 21.16 -3.05
C GLU A 202 -13.29 20.31 -3.60
N ILE A 203 -14.14 19.73 -2.75
CA ILE A 203 -15.34 19.01 -3.24
C ILE A 203 -16.29 19.97 -3.97
N ALA A 204 -16.49 21.19 -3.46
CA ALA A 204 -17.32 22.20 -4.10
C ALA A 204 -16.76 22.64 -5.46
N LYS A 205 -15.44 22.81 -5.57
CA LYS A 205 -14.77 23.03 -6.86
C LYS A 205 -15.04 21.86 -7.80
N ILE A 206 -14.82 20.62 -7.36
CA ILE A 206 -15.06 19.44 -8.21
C ILE A 206 -16.50 19.40 -8.73
N ALA A 207 -17.49 19.73 -7.89
CA ALA A 207 -18.90 19.76 -8.27
C ALA A 207 -19.26 20.87 -9.28
N ASP A 208 -18.50 21.96 -9.31
CA ASP A 208 -18.76 23.11 -10.18
C ASP A 208 -18.48 22.77 -11.65
N ALA A 209 -19.52 22.87 -12.49
CA ALA A 209 -19.44 22.60 -13.92
C ALA A 209 -18.38 23.46 -14.64
N ARG A 210 -18.04 24.63 -14.11
CA ARG A 210 -17.01 25.52 -14.65
C ARG A 210 -15.59 24.99 -14.46
N GLN A 211 -15.37 24.05 -13.54
CA GLN A 211 -14.04 23.47 -13.31
C GLN A 211 -13.66 22.42 -14.37
N GLY A 212 -14.61 21.86 -15.11
CA GLY A 212 -14.30 20.99 -16.26
C GLY A 212 -14.07 19.50 -15.94
N TYR A 213 -14.40 19.05 -14.72
CA TYR A 213 -14.53 17.61 -14.43
C TYR A 213 -15.67 16.98 -15.21
N ASN A 214 -15.61 15.68 -15.48
CA ASN A 214 -16.66 14.95 -16.17
C ASN A 214 -17.95 14.84 -15.33
N ARG A 215 -19.07 14.54 -15.97
CA ARG A 215 -20.38 14.50 -15.30
C ARG A 215 -20.43 13.54 -14.11
N VAL A 216 -19.83 12.36 -14.23
CA VAL A 216 -19.82 11.32 -13.19
C VAL A 216 -19.13 11.83 -11.91
N VAL A 217 -17.96 12.45 -12.06
CA VAL A 217 -17.18 13.02 -10.96
C VAL A 217 -17.93 14.18 -10.31
N ARG A 218 -18.52 15.09 -11.10
CA ARG A 218 -19.29 16.22 -10.58
C ARG A 218 -20.54 15.78 -9.80
N GLU A 219 -21.29 14.83 -10.34
CA GLU A 219 -22.49 14.27 -9.69
C GLU A 219 -22.12 13.59 -8.37
N ARG A 220 -21.00 12.86 -8.33
CA ARG A 220 -20.46 12.28 -7.10
C ARG A 220 -20.09 13.33 -6.07
N ALA A 221 -19.37 14.38 -6.47
CA ALA A 221 -18.99 15.47 -5.57
C ALA A 221 -20.22 16.18 -4.99
N PHE A 222 -21.23 16.44 -5.82
CA PHE A 222 -22.49 17.02 -5.37
C PHE A 222 -23.23 16.12 -4.36
N LYS A 223 -23.28 14.81 -4.61
CA LYS A 223 -23.85 13.86 -3.65
C LYS A 223 -23.08 13.89 -2.32
N LEU A 224 -21.75 13.83 -2.37
CA LEU A 224 -20.92 13.82 -1.17
C LEU A 224 -21.11 15.09 -0.33
N LEU A 225 -21.18 16.28 -0.94
CA LEU A 225 -21.47 17.52 -0.19
C LEU A 225 -22.79 17.46 0.58
N ARG A 226 -23.83 16.87 -0.02
CA ARG A 226 -25.13 16.73 0.63
C ARG A 226 -25.10 15.73 1.77
N ASP A 227 -24.39 14.62 1.58
CA ASP A 227 -24.25 13.60 2.61
C ASP A 227 -23.50 14.17 3.82
N LEU A 228 -22.42 14.93 3.58
CA LEU A 228 -21.63 15.59 4.64
C LEU A 228 -22.38 16.73 5.38
N GLN A 229 -23.40 17.33 4.77
CA GLN A 229 -24.26 18.33 5.43
C GLN A 229 -25.26 17.71 6.41
N GLY A 230 -25.56 16.41 6.24
CA GLY A 230 -26.55 15.68 7.03
C GLY A 230 -25.99 14.88 8.20
N MET A 231 -24.66 14.86 8.38
CA MET A 231 -23.93 14.20 9.46
C MET A 231 -23.65 15.17 10.59
#